data_AF-A0A1A6GMY0-F1
#
_entry.id   AF-A0A1A6GMY0-F1
#
_cell.length_a   1.000
_cell.length_b   1.000
_cell.length_c   1.000
_cell.angle_alpha   90.00
_cell.angle_beta   90.00
_cell.angle_gamma   90.00
#
_symmetry.space_group_name_H-M   'P 1'
#
loop_
_entity.id
_entity.type
_entity.pdbx_description
1 polymer ?
#
loop_
_entity_poly.entity_id
_entity_poly.type
_entity_poly.pdbx_seq_one_letter_code
_entity_poly.pdbx_strand_id
1 'polypeptide(L)'
;MAQLYYKKVNYSPYRDRIPLQIVRAETELSAEEKAFLNAVEKGDYATVKQALQEAEIYYNVNINCMDPLGRSALLIAIENENLEIMELLLNHSVYVGDALLYAIRKEVVGAVELLLSYRKPSGEKQLLIHVQYLTV
;
A
#
# COMPACT_ATOMS: atom_id res chain seq x y z
N MET A 1 -66.04 -29.05 21.79
CA MET A 1 -65.39 -27.75 22.06
C MET A 1 -63.90 -27.90 21.80
N ALA A 2 -63.42 -27.36 20.68
CA ALA A 2 -62.13 -27.67 20.05
C ALA A 2 -60.92 -27.30 20.93
N GLN A 3 -60.06 -28.28 21.18
CA GLN A 3 -58.70 -28.06 21.71
C GLN A 3 -57.86 -27.45 20.59
N LEU A 4 -57.75 -26.13 20.59
CA LEU A 4 -56.88 -25.40 19.67
C LEU A 4 -55.43 -25.75 20.00
N TYR A 5 -54.84 -26.56 19.12
CA TYR A 5 -53.42 -26.92 19.08
C TYR A 5 -52.55 -25.66 19.17
N TYR A 6 -51.98 -25.40 20.34
CA TYR A 6 -50.93 -24.40 20.50
C TYR A 6 -49.64 -24.95 19.89
N LYS A 7 -49.48 -24.82 18.57
CA LYS A 7 -48.23 -25.15 17.87
C LYS A 7 -47.21 -24.09 18.26
N LYS A 8 -46.31 -24.41 19.20
CA LYS A 8 -45.11 -23.60 19.49
C LYS A 8 -44.39 -23.36 18.16
N VAL A 9 -44.48 -22.13 17.65
CA VAL A 9 -43.65 -21.68 16.55
C VAL A 9 -42.23 -21.66 17.11
N ASN A 10 -41.38 -22.57 16.63
CA ASN A 10 -39.96 -22.53 16.91
C ASN A 10 -39.41 -21.24 16.29
N TYR A 11 -39.40 -20.16 17.06
CA TYR A 11 -38.57 -18.99 16.79
C TYR A 11 -37.11 -19.44 16.94
N SER A 12 -36.54 -19.94 15.84
CA SER A 12 -35.09 -19.97 15.72
C SER A 12 -34.67 -18.55 15.36
N PRO A 13 -33.95 -17.83 16.24
CA PRO A 13 -33.56 -16.42 16.02
C PRO A 13 -32.50 -16.25 14.92
N TYR A 14 -32.35 -17.26 14.06
CA TYR A 14 -31.38 -17.36 12.98
C TYR A 14 -32.02 -17.53 11.60
N ARG A 15 -33.34 -17.76 11.50
CA ARG A 15 -34.02 -17.99 10.20
C ARG A 15 -34.27 -16.74 9.37
N ASP A 16 -34.22 -15.55 9.98
CA ASP A 16 -34.45 -14.27 9.30
C ASP A 16 -33.16 -13.54 8.92
N ARG A 17 -31.99 -14.21 8.99
CA ARG A 17 -30.70 -13.60 8.66
C ARG A 17 -30.46 -13.69 7.16
N ILE A 18 -30.43 -12.54 6.50
CA ILE A 18 -29.91 -12.42 5.13
C ILE A 18 -28.40 -12.70 5.20
N PRO A 19 -27.86 -13.67 4.44
CA PRO A 19 -26.43 -13.91 4.42
C PRO A 19 -25.72 -12.69 3.82
N LEU A 20 -24.84 -12.07 4.60
CA LEU A 20 -23.96 -11.01 4.10
C LEU A 20 -22.87 -11.68 3.26
N GLN A 21 -22.99 -11.57 1.94
CA GLN A 21 -21.96 -12.01 1.00
C GLN A 21 -21.06 -10.83 0.65
N ILE A 22 -19.74 -11.05 0.66
CA ILE A 22 -18.78 -10.07 0.16
C ILE A 22 -18.99 -9.99 -1.36
N VAL A 23 -19.66 -8.93 -1.83
CA VAL A 23 -20.01 -8.73 -3.25
C VAL A 23 -18.80 -8.35 -4.10
N ARG A 24 -17.77 -7.78 -3.47
CA ARG A 24 -16.50 -7.41 -4.10
C ARG A 24 -15.36 -8.11 -3.39
N ALA A 25 -14.87 -9.20 -3.97
CA ALA A 25 -13.60 -9.78 -3.56
C ALA A 25 -12.49 -8.89 -4.12
N GLU A 26 -11.80 -8.17 -3.25
CA GLU A 26 -10.55 -7.51 -3.62
C GLU A 26 -9.45 -8.57 -3.81
N THR A 27 -8.40 -8.21 -4.54
CA THR A 27 -7.25 -9.10 -4.73
C THR A 27 -6.68 -9.50 -3.37
N GLU A 28 -6.71 -10.79 -3.06
CA GLU A 28 -6.18 -11.29 -1.79
C GLU A 28 -4.67 -11.10 -1.75
N LEU A 29 -4.22 -10.20 -0.88
CA LEU A 29 -2.80 -10.01 -0.59
C LEU A 29 -2.18 -11.32 -0.07
N SER A 30 -0.98 -11.63 -0.57
CA SER A 30 -0.14 -12.70 -0.04
C SER A 30 0.20 -12.46 1.43
N ALA A 31 0.51 -13.53 2.17
CA ALA A 31 0.94 -13.41 3.56
C ALA A 31 2.19 -12.51 3.71
N GLU A 32 3.08 -12.56 2.73
CA GLU A 32 4.30 -11.74 2.68
C GLU A 32 3.98 -10.26 2.43
N GLU A 33 3.06 -9.96 1.52
CA GLU A 33 2.61 -8.58 1.24
C GLU A 33 1.90 -7.97 2.46
N LYS A 34 1.08 -8.76 3.16
CA LYS A 34 0.46 -8.33 4.42
C LYS A 34 1.51 -8.06 5.51
N ALA A 35 2.53 -8.91 5.61
CA ALA A 35 3.62 -8.70 6.56
C ALA A 35 4.42 -7.42 6.23
N PHE A 36 4.68 -7.17 4.94
CA PHE A 36 5.34 -5.96 4.47
C PHE A 36 4.54 -4.69 4.81
N LEU A 37 3.24 -4.64 4.48
CA LEU A 37 2.40 -3.48 4.78
C LEU A 37 2.27 -3.23 6.30
N ASN A 38 2.18 -4.29 7.09
CA ASN A 38 2.17 -4.20 8.56
C ASN A 38 3.50 -3.68 9.14
N ALA A 39 4.63 -4.08 8.54
CA ALA A 39 5.94 -3.55 8.93
C ALA A 39 6.05 -2.04 8.66
N VAL A 40 5.54 -1.58 7.51
CA VAL A 40 5.46 -0.15 7.16
C VAL A 40 4.54 0.60 8.13
N GLU A 41 3.37 0.04 8.45
CA GLU A 41 2.41 0.64 9.39
C GLU A 41 3.00 0.78 10.80
N LYS A 42 3.82 -0.20 11.23
CA LYS A 42 4.53 -0.15 12.52
C LYS A 42 5.75 0.76 12.53
N GLY A 43 6.23 1.20 11.37
CA GLY A 43 7.45 1.99 11.26
C GLY A 43 8.74 1.18 11.44
N ASP A 44 8.72 -0.13 11.21
CA ASP A 44 9.92 -0.97 11.36
C ASP A 44 10.80 -0.92 10.12
N TYR A 45 11.78 -0.03 10.14
CA TYR A 45 12.71 0.19 9.04
C TYR A 45 13.50 -1.08 8.64
N ALA A 46 13.92 -1.88 9.61
CA ALA A 46 14.81 -3.02 9.34
C ALA A 46 14.10 -4.11 8.54
N THR A 47 12.86 -4.44 8.94
CA THR A 47 12.06 -5.45 8.25
C THR A 47 11.56 -4.96 6.90
N VAL A 48 11.19 -3.69 6.76
CA VAL A 48 10.81 -3.10 5.46
C VAL A 48 11.99 -3.13 4.48
N LYS A 49 13.19 -2.78 4.95
CA LYS A 49 14.41 -2.85 4.12
C LYS A 49 14.71 -4.26 3.66
N GLN A 50 14.63 -5.24 4.57
CA GLN A 50 14.86 -6.64 4.23
C GLN A 50 13.84 -7.14 3.20
N ALA A 51 12.55 -6.85 3.41
CA ALA A 51 11.49 -7.24 2.50
C ALA A 51 11.67 -6.66 1.08
N LEU A 52 12.13 -5.41 0.97
CA LEU A 52 12.43 -4.80 -0.33
C LEU A 52 13.63 -5.45 -1.03
N GLN A 53 14.70 -5.76 -0.29
CA GLN A 53 15.86 -6.48 -0.84
C GLN A 53 15.47 -7.88 -1.32
N GLU A 54 14.66 -8.59 -0.54
CA GLU A 54 14.14 -9.90 -0.92
C GLU A 54 13.22 -9.81 -2.16
N ALA A 55 12.42 -8.75 -2.26
CA ALA A 55 11.58 -8.50 -3.43
C ALA A 55 12.40 -8.25 -4.71
N GLU A 56 13.53 -7.55 -4.63
CA GLU A 56 14.43 -7.34 -5.78
C GLU A 56 15.10 -8.63 -6.27
N ILE A 57 15.43 -9.54 -5.34
CA ILE A 57 16.15 -10.77 -5.65
C ILE A 57 15.18 -11.86 -6.14
N TYR A 58 14.09 -12.07 -5.42
CA TYR A 58 13.20 -13.22 -5.60
C TYR A 58 11.89 -12.87 -6.31
N TYR A 59 11.53 -11.59 -6.45
CA TYR A 59 10.26 -11.14 -7.06
C TYR A 59 9.00 -11.74 -6.43
N ASN A 60 9.08 -12.23 -5.18
CA ASN A 60 7.95 -12.87 -4.49
C ASN A 60 6.93 -11.87 -3.96
N VAL A 61 7.34 -10.62 -3.69
CA VAL A 61 6.51 -9.59 -3.08
C VAL A 61 6.28 -8.45 -4.06
N ASN A 62 5.03 -8.11 -4.31
CA ASN A 62 4.71 -6.91 -5.05
C ASN A 62 4.88 -5.68 -4.15
N ILE A 63 5.88 -4.86 -4.45
CA ILE A 63 6.17 -3.63 -3.70
C ILE A 63 5.02 -2.60 -3.81
N ASN A 64 4.26 -2.63 -4.91
CA ASN A 64 3.12 -1.74 -5.16
C ASN A 64 1.79 -2.34 -4.68
N CYS A 65 1.83 -3.28 -3.73
CA CYS A 65 0.62 -3.85 -3.13
C CYS A 65 -0.20 -2.76 -2.41
N MET A 66 -1.51 -2.99 -2.35
CA MET A 66 -2.46 -2.09 -1.70
C MET A 66 -3.24 -2.86 -0.64
N ASP A 67 -3.42 -2.23 0.52
CA ASP A 67 -4.28 -2.72 1.59
C ASP A 67 -5.74 -2.88 1.11
N PRO A 68 -6.58 -3.62 1.85
CA PRO A 68 -8.04 -3.67 1.62
C PRO A 68 -8.77 -2.31 1.70
N LEU A 69 -8.04 -1.25 2.10
CA LEU A 69 -8.50 0.13 2.12
C LEU A 69 -8.04 0.92 0.90
N GLY A 70 -7.31 0.29 -0.03
CA GLY A 70 -6.72 0.93 -1.22
C GLY A 70 -5.49 1.79 -0.93
N ARG A 71 -4.84 1.64 0.23
CA ARG A 71 -3.63 2.38 0.58
C ARG A 71 -2.39 1.59 0.14
N SER A 72 -1.44 2.25 -0.51
CA SER A 72 -0.12 1.68 -0.78
C SER A 72 0.83 1.88 0.41
N ALA A 73 1.93 1.14 0.44
CA ALA A 73 2.99 1.30 1.44
C ALA A 73 3.46 2.77 1.57
N LEU A 74 3.60 3.48 0.45
CA LEU A 74 4.02 4.88 0.46
C LEU A 74 2.97 5.80 1.11
N LEU A 75 1.68 5.57 0.87
CA LEU A 75 0.61 6.35 1.50
C LEU A 75 0.55 6.11 3.01
N ILE A 76 0.75 4.87 3.45
CA ILE A 76 0.81 4.52 4.88
C ILE A 76 2.01 5.22 5.55
N ALA A 77 3.18 5.21 4.89
CA ALA A 77 4.37 5.90 5.40
C ALA A 77 4.15 7.42 5.53
N ILE A 78 3.42 8.04 4.58
CA ILE A 78 3.02 9.47 4.65
C ILE A 78 2.04 9.72 5.79
N GLU A 79 1.04 8.86 5.99
CA GLU A 79 0.08 8.99 7.09
C GLU A 79 0.75 8.96 8.46
N ASN A 80 1.78 8.14 8.59
CA ASN A 80 2.57 8.00 9.81
C ASN A 80 3.71 9.03 9.93
N GLU A 81 3.86 9.93 8.96
CA GLU A 81 4.93 10.92 8.87
C GLU A 81 6.35 10.32 8.99
N ASN A 82 6.52 9.06 8.59
CA ASN A 82 7.80 8.36 8.69
C ASN A 82 8.66 8.61 7.44
N LEU A 83 9.42 9.71 7.48
CA LEU A 83 10.27 10.16 6.39
C LEU A 83 11.35 9.13 6.00
N GLU A 84 11.94 8.41 6.97
CA GLU A 84 13.00 7.43 6.70
C GLU A 84 12.48 6.26 5.85
N ILE A 85 11.29 5.76 6.16
CA ILE A 85 10.64 4.70 5.37
C ILE A 85 10.21 5.24 4.01
N MET A 86 9.73 6.49 3.94
CA MET A 86 9.42 7.12 2.65
C MET A 86 10.63 7.19 1.74
N GLU A 87 11.78 7.66 2.23
CA GLU A 87 13.03 7.71 1.46
C GLU A 87 13.43 6.31 0.99
N LEU A 88 13.36 5.32 1.87
CA LEU A 88 13.69 3.94 1.55
C LEU A 88 12.78 3.36 0.46
N LEU A 89 11.47 3.62 0.54
CA LEU A 89 10.49 3.23 -0.49
C LEU A 89 10.77 3.94 -1.84
N LEU A 90 11.03 5.25 -1.80
CA LEU A 90 11.35 6.02 -3.01
C LEU A 90 12.64 5.54 -3.68
N ASN A 91 13.66 5.17 -2.90
CA ASN A 91 14.91 4.61 -3.42
C ASN A 91 14.72 3.29 -4.18
N HIS A 92 13.69 2.50 -3.83
CA HIS A 92 13.34 1.26 -4.53
C HIS A 92 12.32 1.48 -5.66
N SER A 93 12.17 2.72 -6.14
CA SER A 93 11.36 3.08 -7.31
C SER A 93 9.86 2.74 -7.21
N VAL A 94 9.29 2.79 -6.00
CA VAL A 94 7.86 2.58 -5.74
C VAL A 94 6.98 3.52 -6.58
N TYR A 95 5.80 3.04 -6.96
CA TYR A 95 4.82 3.86 -7.66
C TYR A 95 4.32 5.00 -6.76
N VAL A 96 4.65 6.23 -7.15
CA VAL A 96 4.28 7.45 -6.40
C VAL A 96 2.80 7.80 -6.58
N GLY A 97 2.23 7.62 -7.78
CA GLY A 97 0.82 7.88 -8.05
C GLY A 97 0.35 9.27 -7.61
N ASP A 98 -0.65 9.29 -6.74
CA ASP A 98 -1.27 10.47 -6.13
C ASP A 98 -0.70 10.83 -4.74
N ALA A 99 0.41 10.22 -4.34
CA ALA A 99 1.02 10.41 -3.02
C ALA A 99 1.35 11.88 -2.70
N LEU A 100 1.76 12.67 -3.70
CA LEU A 100 2.01 14.10 -3.50
C LEU A 100 0.72 14.86 -3.15
N LEU A 101 -0.37 14.59 -3.86
CA LEU A 101 -1.67 15.19 -3.56
C LEU A 101 -2.16 14.76 -2.18
N TYR A 102 -1.92 13.49 -1.82
CA TYR A 102 -2.24 12.95 -0.51
C TYR A 102 -1.47 13.65 0.61
N ALA A 103 -0.15 13.82 0.45
CA ALA A 103 0.71 14.51 1.41
C ALA A 103 0.27 15.97 1.64
N ILE A 104 -0.11 16.69 0.56
CA ILE A 104 -0.66 18.05 0.66
C ILE A 104 -1.98 18.05 1.45
N ARG A 105 -2.89 17.12 1.15
CA ARG A 105 -4.18 17.01 1.86
C ARG A 105 -4.01 16.70 3.35
N LYS A 106 -2.91 16.04 3.73
CA LYS A 106 -2.56 15.72 5.10
C LYS A 106 -1.68 16.79 5.77
N GLU A 107 -1.27 17.82 5.02
CA GLU A 107 -0.42 18.91 5.49
C GLU A 107 0.96 18.45 6.01
N VAL A 108 1.46 17.31 5.52
CA VAL A 108 2.76 16.75 5.93
C VAL A 108 3.88 17.40 5.12
N VAL A 109 4.44 18.49 5.64
CA VAL A 109 5.44 19.30 4.92
C VAL A 109 6.68 18.49 4.53
N GLY A 110 7.21 17.67 5.45
CA GLY A 110 8.41 16.86 5.19
C GLY A 110 8.20 15.84 4.06
N ALA A 111 7.02 15.22 4.01
CA ALA A 111 6.64 14.31 2.92
C ALA A 111 6.56 15.05 1.58
N VAL A 112 5.99 16.26 1.56
CA VAL A 112 5.91 17.08 0.35
C VAL A 112 7.30 17.48 -0.14
N GLU A 113 8.19 17.92 0.75
CA GLU A 113 9.57 18.27 0.40
C GLU A 113 10.35 17.08 -0.17
N LEU A 114 10.25 15.91 0.47
CA LEU A 114 10.85 14.68 -0.05
C LEU A 114 10.30 14.29 -1.41
N LEU A 115 8.98 14.31 -1.61
CA LEU A 115 8.37 13.96 -2.89
C LEU A 115 8.70 14.96 -4.01
N LEU A 116 8.88 16.24 -3.69
CA LEU A 116 9.28 17.26 -4.67
C LEU A 116 10.77 17.19 -5.03
N SER A 117 11.62 16.84 -4.06
CA SER A 117 13.06 16.62 -4.29
C SER A 117 13.35 15.30 -4.99
N TYR A 118 12.43 14.32 -4.86
CA TYR A 118 12.53 13.03 -5.52
C TYR A 118 12.41 13.17 -7.03
N ARG A 119 13.56 13.22 -7.71
CA ARG A 119 13.63 13.11 -9.16
C ARG A 119 13.62 11.63 -9.52
N LYS A 120 12.49 11.14 -10.01
CA LYS A 120 12.44 9.82 -10.66
C LYS A 120 13.56 9.81 -11.72
N PRO A 121 14.44 8.80 -11.76
CA PRO A 121 15.35 8.63 -12.88
C PRO A 121 14.50 8.26 -14.10
N SER A 122 13.88 9.28 -14.69
CA SER A 122 13.26 9.21 -16.00
C SER A 122 14.36 8.72 -16.95
N GLY A 123 14.06 7.68 -17.73
CA GLY A 123 14.90 7.19 -18.81
C GLY A 123 15.09 8.21 -19.95
N GLU A 124 15.20 9.50 -19.63
CA GLU A 124 15.81 10.48 -20.49
C GLU A 124 17.29 10.17 -20.51
N LYS A 125 17.69 9.45 -21.56
CA LYS A 125 19.08 9.24 -21.96
C LYS A 125 19.92 10.47 -21.57
N GLN A 126 21.01 10.24 -20.85
CA GLN A 126 22.19 11.10 -20.90
C GLN A 126 22.60 11.27 -22.37
N LEU A 127 22.00 12.22 -23.07
CA LEU A 127 22.43 12.72 -24.38
C LEU A 127 22.87 14.19 -24.30
N LEU A 128 23.15 14.67 -23.11
CA LEU A 128 23.89 15.90 -22.81
C LEU A 128 24.82 15.47 -21.68
N ILE A 129 26.13 15.23 -21.84
CA ILE A 129 27.13 16.11 -22.44
C ILE A 129 28.38 15.26 -22.73
N HIS A 130 28.47 14.66 -23.93
CA HIS A 130 29.73 14.21 -24.53
C HIS A 130 30.35 15.29 -25.44
N VAL A 131 29.86 16.53 -25.38
CA VAL A 131 30.35 17.67 -26.18
C VAL A 131 31.59 18.33 -25.55
N GLN A 132 32.37 17.61 -24.73
CA GLN A 132 33.66 18.11 -24.23
C GLN A 132 34.87 17.29 -24.70
N TYR A 133 34.69 16.21 -25.46
CA TYR A 133 35.83 15.40 -25.93
C TYR A 133 35.64 14.89 -27.35
N LEU A 134 35.52 15.77 -28.37
CA LEU A 134 35.95 15.47 -29.75
C LEU A 134 35.77 16.68 -30.67
N THR A 135 36.74 17.60 -30.64
CA THR A 135 37.40 18.12 -31.84
C THR A 135 38.67 18.83 -31.41
N VAL A 136 39.79 18.20 -31.78
CA VAL A 136 41.10 18.85 -31.99
C VAL A 136 40.97 19.87 -33.11
#